data_AF-A0A1A2AE02-F1
#
_entry.id   AF-A0A1A2AE02-F1
#
_cell.length_a   1.000
_cell.length_b   1.000
_cell.length_c   1.000
_cell.angle_alpha   90.00
_cell.angle_beta   90.00
_cell.angle_gamma   90.00
#
_symmetry.space_group_name_H-M   'P 1'
#
loop_
_entity.id
_entity.type
_entity.pdbx_description
1 polymer ?
#
loop_
_entity_poly.entity_id
_entity_poly.type
_entity_poly.pdbx_seq_one_letter_code
_entity_poly.pdbx_strand_id
1 'polypeptide(L)'
;MVGGMGGRGGIGGMLVGDGGAGGAGGLTAMGATGAAGGAGGNAGLVGSGGSGGAGGQALAVGAVGGNGGNGGNAQDIGNGGNGGNGGVGQAGNGNGGTGGGRGLLLGLPGAPGLT
;
A
#
# COMPACT_ATOMS: atom_id res chain seq x y z
N MET A 1 3.71 1.01 23.01
CA MET A 1 4.40 1.67 21.87
C MET A 1 3.55 1.47 20.62
N VAL A 2 3.28 2.54 19.87
CA VAL A 2 2.55 2.50 18.58
C VAL A 2 3.57 2.63 17.46
N GLY A 3 3.48 1.76 16.44
CA GLY A 3 4.35 1.83 15.28
C GLY A 3 4.05 3.06 14.41
N GLY A 4 5.06 3.59 13.71
CA GLY A 4 4.83 4.66 12.74
C GLY A 4 4.08 4.16 11.51
N MET A 5 3.28 5.02 10.88
CA MET A 5 2.70 4.70 9.57
C MET A 5 3.79 4.54 8.52
N GLY A 6 3.53 3.70 7.51
CA GLY A 6 4.41 3.54 6.37
C GLY A 6 4.50 4.80 5.52
N GLY A 7 5.71 5.14 5.07
CA GLY A 7 5.93 6.27 4.17
C GLY A 7 5.28 6.05 2.80
N ARG A 8 4.79 7.12 2.17
CA ARG A 8 4.28 7.03 0.80
C ARG A 8 5.43 6.80 -0.18
N GLY A 9 5.18 6.00 -1.21
CA GLY A 9 6.10 5.82 -2.33
C GLY A 9 6.25 7.10 -3.15
N GLY A 10 7.46 7.30 -3.70
CA GLY A 10 7.76 8.45 -4.55
C GLY A 10 7.00 8.40 -5.88
N ILE A 11 6.67 9.56 -6.44
CA ILE A 11 6.07 9.65 -7.77
C ILE A 11 7.16 9.39 -8.83
N GLY A 12 6.83 8.63 -9.87
CA GLY A 12 7.71 8.40 -11.02
C GLY A 12 8.03 9.68 -11.78
N GLY A 13 9.08 9.65 -12.61
CA GLY A 13 9.42 10.79 -13.48
C GLY A 13 8.26 11.14 -14.43
N MET A 14 8.03 12.43 -14.73
CA MET A 14 6.81 12.87 -15.43
C MET A 14 6.53 12.14 -16.75
N LEU A 15 7.55 11.95 -17.59
CA LEU A 15 7.40 11.31 -18.91
C LEU A 15 7.58 9.79 -18.82
N VAL A 16 8.66 9.37 -18.15
CA VAL A 16 9.02 7.97 -17.97
C VAL A 16 9.47 7.76 -16.53
N GLY A 17 8.86 6.79 -15.86
CA GLY A 17 9.29 6.35 -14.54
C GLY A 17 8.18 5.63 -13.78
N ASP A 18 8.57 4.57 -13.10
CA ASP A 18 7.68 3.83 -12.20
C ASP A 18 7.47 4.60 -10.90
N GLY A 19 6.31 4.40 -10.29
CA GLY A 19 6.05 4.86 -8.94
C GLY A 19 6.79 4.01 -7.91
N GLY A 20 7.31 4.63 -6.85
CA GLY A 20 7.95 3.94 -5.75
C GLY A 20 6.97 3.16 -4.90
N ALA A 21 7.42 2.07 -4.27
CA ALA A 21 6.59 1.33 -3.32
C ALA A 21 6.32 2.13 -2.03
N GLY A 22 5.14 1.93 -1.44
CA GLY A 22 4.82 2.42 -0.11
C GLY A 22 5.53 1.61 0.97
N GLY A 23 5.95 2.28 2.05
CA GLY A 23 6.57 1.64 3.21
C GLY A 23 5.56 0.84 4.04
N ALA A 24 6.02 -0.19 4.73
CA ALA A 24 5.16 -0.95 5.66
C ALA A 24 4.81 -0.13 6.90
N GLY A 25 3.63 -0.37 7.46
CA GLY A 25 3.26 0.12 8.79
C GLY A 25 4.09 -0.54 9.88
N GLY A 26 4.50 0.22 10.87
CA GLY A 26 5.25 -0.27 12.02
C GLY A 26 4.41 -1.17 12.94
N LEU A 27 5.09 -2.04 13.68
CA LEU A 27 4.50 -2.87 14.73
C LEU A 27 3.90 -1.99 15.85
N THR A 28 2.64 -2.24 16.20
CA THR A 28 1.99 -1.64 17.38
C THR A 28 1.91 -2.65 18.51
N ALA A 29 2.72 -2.43 19.56
CA ALA A 29 2.73 -3.26 20.76
C ALA A 29 1.66 -2.86 21.78
N MET A 30 1.25 -1.59 21.79
CA MET A 30 0.17 -1.09 22.65
C MET A 30 -0.69 -0.11 21.85
N GLY A 31 -1.97 -0.42 21.68
CA GLY A 31 -2.92 0.36 20.89
C GLY A 31 -4.02 -0.54 20.34
N ALA A 32 -5.17 0.05 19.96
CA ALA A 32 -6.31 -0.70 19.43
C ALA A 32 -6.10 -1.17 17.98
N THR A 33 -5.22 -0.52 17.23
CA THR A 33 -4.95 -0.83 15.82
C THR A 33 -3.47 -0.81 15.47
N GLY A 34 -3.07 -1.67 14.53
CA GLY A 34 -1.75 -1.63 13.90
C GLY A 34 -1.57 -0.39 13.04
N ALA A 35 -0.33 0.03 12.82
CA ALA A 35 -0.06 1.20 11.98
C ALA A 35 -0.38 0.91 10.50
N ALA A 36 -0.94 1.87 9.77
CA ALA A 36 -1.24 1.66 8.36
C ALA A 36 0.02 1.57 7.49
N GLY A 37 -0.05 0.79 6.41
CA GLY A 37 0.92 0.80 5.33
C GLY A 37 0.81 2.07 4.48
N GLY A 38 1.93 2.47 3.88
CA GLY A 38 2.00 3.64 3.01
C GLY A 38 1.44 3.33 1.62
N ALA A 39 0.82 4.32 0.98
CA ALA A 39 0.39 4.18 -0.41
C ALA A 39 1.60 4.08 -1.35
N GLY A 40 1.48 3.28 -2.42
CA GLY A 40 2.41 3.29 -3.53
C GLY A 40 2.33 4.60 -4.32
N GLY A 41 3.45 4.97 -4.95
CA GLY A 41 3.54 6.16 -5.78
C GLY A 41 2.93 5.95 -7.16
N ASN A 42 2.41 7.01 -7.77
CA ASN A 42 1.95 6.97 -9.16
C ASN A 42 3.14 6.98 -10.12
N ALA A 43 2.95 6.37 -11.28
CA ALA A 43 3.92 6.43 -12.38
C ALA A 43 3.91 7.77 -13.12
N GLY A 44 4.91 7.96 -13.97
CA GLY A 44 4.87 8.90 -15.09
C GLY A 44 3.90 8.47 -16.20
N LEU A 45 3.94 9.19 -17.32
CA LEU A 45 3.13 8.87 -18.50
C LEU A 45 3.35 7.42 -18.98
N VAL A 46 4.62 7.02 -19.03
CA VAL A 46 5.05 5.63 -19.25
C VAL A 46 5.71 5.12 -17.96
N GLY A 47 5.11 4.10 -17.37
CA GLY A 47 5.59 3.47 -16.13
C GLY A 47 4.45 2.79 -15.37
N SER A 48 4.83 1.88 -14.48
CA SER A 48 3.90 1.19 -13.60
C SER A 48 3.81 1.87 -12.24
N GLY A 49 2.62 1.85 -11.64
CA GLY A 49 2.42 2.35 -10.30
C GLY A 49 3.13 1.49 -9.26
N GLY A 50 3.57 2.10 -8.17
CA GLY A 50 4.24 1.40 -7.08
C GLY A 50 3.28 0.57 -6.23
N SER A 51 3.74 -0.52 -5.64
CA SER A 51 2.93 -1.29 -4.70
C SER A 51 2.64 -0.51 -3.41
N GLY A 52 1.47 -0.74 -2.82
CA GLY A 52 1.16 -0.29 -1.47
C GLY A 52 1.93 -1.09 -0.41
N GLY A 53 2.27 -0.45 0.69
CA GLY A 53 2.94 -1.07 1.82
C GLY A 53 1.99 -1.91 2.67
N ALA A 54 2.48 -2.98 3.27
CA ALA A 54 1.67 -3.80 4.18
C ALA A 54 1.31 -3.03 5.47
N GLY A 55 0.15 -3.34 6.04
CA GLY A 55 -0.25 -2.87 7.35
C GLY A 55 0.62 -3.47 8.46
N GLY A 56 0.86 -2.67 9.49
CA GLY A 56 1.59 -3.04 10.69
C GLY A 56 0.78 -4.00 11.56
N GLN A 57 1.48 -4.90 12.22
CA GLN A 57 0.87 -5.87 13.13
C GLN A 57 0.42 -5.20 14.43
N ALA A 58 -0.58 -5.75 15.09
CA ALA A 58 -1.04 -5.28 16.41
C ALA A 58 -1.00 -6.42 17.43
N LEU A 59 -0.26 -6.23 18.52
CA LEU A 59 -0.02 -7.29 19.52
C LEU A 59 -0.92 -7.20 20.76
N ALA A 60 -1.57 -6.06 20.99
CA ALA A 60 -2.41 -5.87 22.16
C ALA A 60 -3.67 -6.74 22.09
N VAL A 61 -4.15 -7.18 23.26
CA VAL A 61 -5.37 -7.98 23.34
C VAL A 61 -6.55 -7.18 22.82
N GLY A 62 -7.33 -7.78 21.94
CA GLY A 62 -8.47 -7.11 21.30
C GLY A 62 -8.10 -6.12 20.17
N ALA A 63 -6.82 -6.02 19.79
CA ALA A 63 -6.40 -5.09 18.74
C ALA A 63 -6.53 -5.69 17.34
N VAL A 64 -6.84 -4.84 16.36
CA VAL A 64 -6.93 -5.18 14.94
C VAL A 64 -5.63 -4.79 14.23
N GLY A 65 -5.20 -5.54 13.22
CA GLY A 65 -4.03 -5.15 12.44
C GLY A 65 -4.22 -3.85 11.66
N GLY A 66 -3.12 -3.23 11.24
CA GLY A 66 -3.15 -2.00 10.44
C GLY A 66 -3.63 -2.28 9.02
N ASN A 67 -4.27 -1.31 8.38
CA ASN A 67 -4.66 -1.46 6.98
C ASN A 67 -3.43 -1.43 6.07
N GLY A 68 -3.45 -2.20 4.99
CA GLY A 68 -2.50 -2.07 3.91
C GLY A 68 -2.69 -0.77 3.12
N GLY A 69 -1.61 -0.26 2.55
CA GLY A 69 -1.63 0.91 1.69
C GLY A 69 -2.16 0.59 0.30
N ASN A 70 -2.79 1.56 -0.36
CA ASN A 70 -3.24 1.39 -1.74
C ASN A 70 -2.03 1.35 -2.68
N GLY A 71 -2.13 0.59 -3.77
CA GLY A 71 -1.18 0.66 -4.87
C GLY A 71 -1.31 1.96 -5.64
N GLY A 72 -0.21 2.40 -6.26
CA GLY A 72 -0.18 3.58 -7.11
C GLY A 72 -0.70 3.30 -8.51
N ASN A 73 -1.14 4.34 -9.21
CA ASN A 73 -1.70 4.24 -10.55
C ASN A 73 -0.61 4.34 -11.62
N ALA A 74 -0.77 3.61 -12.72
CA ALA A 74 -0.17 4.00 -14.00
C ALA A 74 -0.94 5.17 -14.63
N GLN A 75 -0.37 5.81 -15.65
CA GLN A 75 -1.02 6.93 -16.36
C GLN A 75 -1.47 6.52 -17.77
N ASP A 76 -0.58 6.51 -18.79
CA ASP A 76 -0.95 6.13 -20.16
C ASP A 76 -0.54 4.70 -20.49
N ILE A 77 0.73 4.35 -20.24
CA ILE A 77 1.27 3.02 -20.51
C ILE A 77 1.91 2.48 -19.24
N GLY A 78 1.33 1.40 -18.70
CA GLY A 78 1.88 0.67 -17.57
C GLY A 78 0.81 0.03 -16.68
N ASN A 79 1.26 -0.78 -15.74
CA ASN A 79 0.37 -1.49 -14.84
C ASN A 79 0.12 -0.67 -13.57
N GLY A 80 -1.07 -0.79 -12.99
CA GLY A 80 -1.30 -0.32 -11.62
C GLY A 80 -0.51 -1.15 -10.62
N GLY A 81 -0.06 -0.52 -9.54
CA GLY A 81 0.61 -1.22 -8.44
C GLY A 81 -0.38 -2.02 -7.59
N ASN A 82 0.05 -3.16 -7.05
CA ASN A 82 -0.78 -3.94 -6.13
C ASN A 82 -1.00 -3.19 -4.81
N GLY A 83 -2.17 -3.38 -4.19
CA GLY A 83 -2.40 -2.94 -2.81
C GLY A 83 -1.59 -3.76 -1.81
N GLY A 84 -1.23 -3.15 -0.69
CA GLY A 84 -0.57 -3.83 0.42
C GLY A 84 -1.56 -4.67 1.22
N ASN A 85 -1.09 -5.77 1.80
CA ASN A 85 -1.92 -6.59 2.68
C ASN A 85 -2.21 -5.88 4.00
N GLY A 86 -3.32 -6.22 4.64
CA GLY A 86 -3.57 -5.88 6.03
C GLY A 86 -2.53 -6.50 6.97
N GLY A 87 -2.26 -5.82 8.08
CA GLY A 87 -1.50 -6.39 9.18
C GLY A 87 -2.35 -7.38 9.97
N VAL A 88 -1.72 -8.28 10.73
CA VAL A 88 -2.44 -9.19 11.63
C VAL A 88 -2.64 -8.50 12.98
N GLY A 89 -3.81 -8.65 13.55
CA GLY A 89 -4.12 -8.28 14.93
C GLY A 89 -4.82 -9.43 15.65
N GLN A 90 -4.77 -9.43 16.97
CA GLN A 90 -5.36 -10.51 17.77
C GLN A 90 -6.89 -10.61 17.59
N ALA A 91 -7.58 -9.48 17.45
CA ALA A 91 -9.02 -9.45 17.21
C ALA A 91 -9.40 -9.60 15.73
N GLY A 92 -8.44 -9.50 14.82
CA GLY A 92 -8.65 -9.56 13.39
C GLY A 92 -7.55 -8.83 12.61
N ASN A 93 -7.47 -9.12 11.32
CA ASN A 93 -6.54 -8.45 10.44
C ASN A 93 -7.06 -7.07 10.04
N GLY A 94 -6.13 -6.19 9.65
CA GLY A 94 -6.47 -4.96 8.97
C GLY A 94 -6.98 -5.23 7.55
N ASN A 95 -7.58 -4.21 6.94
CA ASN A 95 -8.03 -4.34 5.58
C ASN A 95 -6.86 -4.32 4.60
N GLY A 96 -6.91 -5.12 3.54
CA GLY A 96 -6.01 -4.96 2.40
C GLY A 96 -6.25 -3.62 1.68
N GLY A 97 -5.18 -3.02 1.17
CA GLY A 97 -5.25 -1.82 0.35
C GLY A 97 -5.80 -2.12 -1.05
N THR A 98 -6.37 -1.13 -1.71
CA THR A 98 -6.84 -1.30 -3.09
C THR A 98 -5.66 -1.39 -4.06
N GLY A 99 -5.81 -2.14 -5.15
CA GLY A 99 -4.89 -2.05 -6.27
C GLY A 99 -5.01 -0.71 -7.00
N GLY A 100 -3.94 -0.29 -7.68
CA GLY A 100 -3.91 0.90 -8.50
C GLY A 100 -4.54 0.72 -9.88
N GLY A 101 -4.95 1.82 -10.49
CA GLY A 101 -5.46 1.87 -11.85
C GLY A 101 -4.39 1.55 -12.90
N ARG A 102 -4.82 0.92 -14.00
CA ARG A 102 -4.00 0.66 -15.19
C ARG A 102 -3.75 1.92 -16.01
N GLY A 103 -2.77 1.86 -16.91
CA GLY A 103 -2.58 2.84 -17.96
C GLY A 103 -3.80 2.95 -18.88
N LEU A 104 -4.09 4.17 -19.33
CA LEU A 104 -5.22 4.47 -20.22
C LEU A 104 -5.13 3.70 -21.55
N LEU A 105 -3.93 3.63 -22.12
CA LEU A 105 -3.68 3.04 -23.44
C LEU A 105 -3.33 1.56 -23.33
N LEU A 106 -2.44 1.21 -22.40
CA LEU A 106 -1.92 -0.14 -22.22
C LEU A 106 -1.60 -0.43 -20.76
N GLY A 107 -2.00 -1.60 -20.27
CA GLY A 107 -1.64 -2.12 -18.95
C GLY A 107 -2.78 -2.85 -18.23
N LEU A 108 -2.45 -3.46 -17.10
CA LEU A 108 -3.38 -4.15 -16.20
C LEU A 108 -3.56 -3.38 -14.88
N PRO A 109 -4.74 -3.47 -14.24
CA PRO A 109 -4.93 -2.90 -12.91
C PRO A 109 -4.13 -3.71 -11.88
N GLY A 110 -3.77 -3.06 -10.78
CA GLY A 110 -3.19 -3.74 -9.63
C GLY A 110 -4.20 -4.62 -8.92
N ALA A 111 -3.74 -5.71 -8.32
CA ALA A 111 -4.57 -6.53 -7.45
C ALA A 111 -4.77 -5.84 -6.08
N PRO A 112 -5.93 -6.02 -5.43
CA PRO A 112 -6.10 -5.62 -4.04
C PRO A 112 -5.22 -6.47 -3.11
N GLY A 113 -4.86 -5.90 -1.97
CA GLY A 113 -4.19 -6.61 -0.89
C GLY A 113 -5.13 -7.56 -0.16
N LEU A 114 -4.54 -8.56 0.48
CA LEU A 114 -5.26 -9.50 1.32
C LEU A 114 -5.62 -8.88 2.67
N THR A 115 -6.74 -9.31 3.23
CA THR A 115 -7.17 -9.02 4.61
C THR A 115 -6.64 -10.10 5.53
#